data_AF-A0A0R2IBQ2-F1
#
_entry.id   AF-A0A0R2IBQ2-F1
#
_cell.length_a   1.000
_cell.length_b   1.000
_cell.length_c   1.000
_cell.angle_alpha   90.00
_cell.angle_beta   90.00
_cell.angle_gamma   90.00
#
_symmetry.space_group_name_H-M   'P 1'
#
loop_
_entity.id
_entity.type
_entity.pdbx_description
1 polymer ?
#
loop_
_entity_poly.entity_id
_entity_poly.type
_entity_poly.pdbx_seq_one_letter_code
_entity_poly.pdbx_strand_id
1 'polypeptide(L)'
;MQVLAQSNQLYMGDMLFYLISFLIMTILVWHFAWKPVTDMMKKRADKIANDIDNATNNRKEAAKLAAQRQEELKGSKAEATKIVDDARKNGQDLRSKIIDDAHNDARTIQEQAQRDAEQARQDALKGAKDDVANLSIEIASKLIKKQLNADDQQELIDSYIEGLVKHES
;
A
#
# COMPACT_ATOMS: atom_id res chain seq x y z
N MET A 1 -45.52 -31.33 -104.38
CA MET A 1 -47.00 -31.27 -104.21
C MET A 1 -47.30 -30.40 -103.00
N GLN A 2 -48.02 -29.31 -103.25
CA GLN A 2 -49.02 -28.68 -102.35
C GLN A 2 -48.66 -28.42 -100.88
N VAL A 3 -47.78 -27.44 -100.59
CA VAL A 3 -47.90 -26.66 -99.33
C VAL A 3 -47.62 -25.16 -99.51
N LEU A 4 -47.39 -24.67 -100.74
CA LEU A 4 -47.03 -23.25 -100.97
C LEU A 4 -48.19 -22.36 -101.42
N ALA A 5 -49.44 -22.79 -101.25
CA ALA A 5 -50.61 -22.09 -101.80
C ALA A 5 -51.72 -21.76 -100.79
N GLN A 6 -51.42 -21.71 -99.49
CA GLN A 6 -52.27 -21.06 -98.48
C GLN A 6 -51.40 -20.60 -97.30
N SER A 7 -50.82 -19.40 -97.37
CA SER A 7 -50.25 -18.76 -96.16
C SER A 7 -50.14 -17.24 -96.23
N ASN A 8 -50.41 -16.60 -97.37
CA ASN A 8 -50.34 -15.13 -97.48
C ASN A 8 -51.49 -14.35 -96.84
N GLN A 9 -52.44 -15.01 -96.17
CA GLN A 9 -53.43 -14.35 -95.29
C GLN A 9 -53.12 -14.50 -93.80
N LEU A 10 -52.10 -15.29 -93.43
CA LEU A 10 -51.71 -15.53 -92.02
C LEU A 10 -50.41 -14.83 -91.61
N TYR A 11 -49.53 -14.41 -92.55
CA TYR A 11 -48.27 -13.73 -92.18
C TYR A 11 -48.47 -12.37 -91.47
N MET A 12 -49.49 -11.59 -91.84
CA MET A 12 -49.81 -10.35 -91.11
C MET A 12 -50.39 -10.65 -89.71
N GLY A 13 -51.18 -11.72 -89.57
CA GLY A 13 -51.76 -12.14 -88.29
C GLY A 13 -50.71 -12.68 -87.32
N ASP A 14 -49.82 -13.53 -87.82
CA ASP A 14 -48.71 -14.11 -87.05
C ASP A 14 -47.72 -13.02 -86.61
N MET A 15 -47.39 -12.07 -87.48
CA MET A 15 -46.54 -10.93 -87.12
C MET A 15 -47.17 -10.05 -86.04
N LEU A 16 -48.49 -9.79 -86.11
CA LEU A 16 -49.21 -9.05 -85.09
C LEU A 16 -49.25 -9.82 -83.76
N PHE A 17 -49.47 -11.13 -83.81
CA PHE A 17 -49.45 -11.99 -82.63
C PHE A 17 -48.06 -12.07 -81.98
N TYR A 18 -46.99 -12.15 -82.76
CA TYR A 18 -45.63 -12.09 -82.25
C TYR A 18 -45.30 -10.71 -81.67
N LEU A 19 -45.78 -9.62 -82.28
CA LEU A 19 -45.57 -8.28 -81.77
C LEU A 19 -46.30 -8.05 -80.44
N ILE A 20 -47.55 -8.53 -80.32
CA ILE A 20 -48.31 -8.51 -79.07
C ILE A 20 -47.62 -9.38 -78.01
N SER A 21 -47.20 -10.60 -78.38
CA SER A 21 -46.50 -11.51 -77.47
C SER A 21 -45.15 -10.93 -76.99
N PHE A 22 -44.42 -10.26 -77.87
CA PHE A 22 -43.18 -9.54 -77.56
C PHE A 22 -43.42 -8.35 -76.63
N LEU A 23 -44.48 -7.56 -76.88
CA LEU A 23 -44.88 -6.47 -75.99
C LEU A 23 -45.24 -6.99 -74.59
N ILE A 24 -46.06 -8.04 -74.51
CA ILE A 24 -46.47 -8.65 -73.25
C ILE A 24 -45.24 -9.17 -72.49
N MET A 25 -44.33 -9.87 -73.17
CA MET A 25 -43.08 -10.35 -72.57
C MET A 25 -42.23 -9.19 -72.07
N THR A 26 -42.07 -8.14 -72.87
CA THR A 26 -41.28 -6.96 -72.51
C THR A 26 -41.86 -6.26 -71.28
N ILE A 27 -43.19 -6.11 -71.20
CA ILE A 27 -43.87 -5.50 -70.04
C ILE A 27 -43.70 -6.37 -68.79
N LEU A 28 -43.80 -7.70 -68.92
CA LEU A 28 -43.57 -8.63 -67.81
C LEU A 28 -42.14 -8.54 -67.29
N VAL A 29 -41.14 -8.54 -68.18
CA VAL A 29 -39.73 -8.40 -67.80
C VAL A 29 -39.46 -7.02 -67.20
N TRP A 30 -40.00 -5.96 -67.79
CA TRP A 30 -39.86 -4.60 -67.26
C TRP A 30 -40.43 -4.48 -65.85
N HIS A 31 -41.63 -5.00 -65.61
CA HIS A 31 -42.24 -4.95 -64.29
C HIS A 31 -41.53 -5.86 -63.27
N PHE A 32 -41.16 -7.08 -63.67
CA PHE A 32 -40.65 -8.10 -62.74
C PHE A 32 -39.14 -8.00 -62.48
N ALA A 33 -38.33 -7.57 -63.46
CA ALA A 33 -36.87 -7.52 -63.34
C ALA A 33 -36.36 -6.16 -62.82
N TRP A 34 -37.07 -5.06 -63.03
CA TRP A 34 -36.58 -3.72 -62.64
C TRP A 34 -36.44 -3.57 -61.13
N LYS A 35 -37.42 -4.09 -60.37
CA LYS A 35 -37.40 -4.07 -58.90
C LYS A 35 -36.21 -4.86 -58.31
N PRO A 36 -36.00 -6.16 -58.59
CA PRO A 36 -34.90 -6.91 -58.01
C PRO A 36 -33.51 -6.42 -58.45
N VAL A 37 -33.36 -5.92 -59.69
CA VAL A 37 -32.08 -5.38 -60.17
C VAL A 37 -31.71 -4.08 -59.45
N THR A 38 -32.67 -3.16 -59.31
CA THR A 38 -32.45 -1.90 -58.59
C THR A 38 -32.25 -2.13 -57.09
N ASP A 39 -33.00 -3.06 -56.49
CA ASP A 39 -32.83 -3.43 -55.08
C ASP A 39 -31.46 -4.07 -54.82
N MET A 40 -30.95 -4.92 -55.72
CA MET A 40 -29.59 -5.48 -55.58
C MET A 40 -28.52 -4.39 -55.65
N MET A 41 -28.65 -3.42 -56.56
CA MET A 41 -27.72 -2.30 -56.68
C MET A 41 -27.74 -1.40 -55.45
N LYS A 42 -28.93 -1.06 -54.94
CA LYS A 42 -29.08 -0.31 -53.68
C LYS A 42 -28.48 -1.06 -52.51
N LYS A 43 -28.78 -2.34 -52.35
CA LYS A 43 -28.23 -3.18 -51.28
C LYS A 43 -26.70 -3.25 -51.32
N ARG A 44 -26.09 -3.27 -52.51
CA ARG A 44 -24.62 -3.19 -52.65
C ARG A 44 -24.09 -1.82 -52.25
N ALA A 45 -24.71 -0.75 -52.72
CA ALA A 45 -24.32 0.61 -52.38
C ALA A 45 -24.42 0.87 -50.86
N ASP A 46 -25.55 0.49 -50.25
CA ASP A 46 -25.80 0.62 -48.82
C ASP A 46 -24.81 -0.22 -48.01
N LYS A 47 -24.52 -1.46 -48.44
CA LYS A 47 -23.52 -2.30 -47.78
C LYS A 47 -22.14 -1.65 -47.79
N ILE A 48 -21.70 -1.14 -48.95
CA ILE A 48 -20.39 -0.49 -49.08
C ILE A 48 -20.32 0.77 -48.22
N ALA A 49 -21.37 1.61 -48.24
CA ALA A 49 -21.44 2.80 -47.40
C ALA A 49 -21.37 2.43 -45.91
N ASN A 50 -22.15 1.43 -45.49
CA ASN A 50 -22.18 0.96 -44.11
C ASN A 50 -20.83 0.35 -43.68
N ASP A 51 -20.18 -0.44 -44.53
CA ASP A 51 -18.86 -1.02 -44.28
C ASP A 51 -17.80 0.08 -44.11
N ILE A 52 -17.84 1.14 -44.95
CA ILE A 52 -16.93 2.30 -44.85
C ILE A 52 -17.19 3.12 -43.57
N ASP A 53 -18.46 3.39 -43.26
CA ASP A 53 -18.83 4.13 -42.06
C ASP A 53 -18.44 3.36 -40.79
N ASN A 54 -18.70 2.06 -40.75
CA ASN A 54 -18.25 1.19 -39.65
C ASN A 54 -16.73 1.16 -39.53
N ALA A 55 -16.01 1.01 -40.64
CA ALA A 55 -14.54 1.02 -40.61
C ALA A 55 -14.00 2.35 -40.07
N THR A 56 -14.62 3.47 -40.45
CA THR A 56 -14.25 4.81 -39.99
C THR A 56 -14.55 4.99 -38.50
N ASN A 57 -15.74 4.58 -38.06
CA ASN A 57 -16.13 4.63 -36.65
C ASN A 57 -15.24 3.74 -35.79
N ASN A 58 -15.00 2.49 -36.20
CA ASN A 58 -14.10 1.58 -35.50
C ASN A 58 -12.68 2.14 -35.40
N ARG A 59 -12.17 2.77 -36.46
CA ARG A 59 -10.86 3.42 -36.43
C ARG A 59 -10.83 4.61 -35.48
N LYS A 60 -11.89 5.42 -35.43
CA LYS A 60 -12.03 6.55 -34.51
C LYS A 60 -12.12 6.08 -33.05
N GLU A 61 -12.90 5.04 -32.78
CA GLU A 61 -13.00 4.43 -31.46
C GLU A 61 -11.68 3.82 -31.01
N ALA A 62 -10.99 3.08 -31.89
CA ALA A 62 -9.67 2.52 -31.61
C ALA A 62 -8.65 3.62 -31.29
N ALA A 63 -8.65 4.73 -32.04
CA ALA A 63 -7.79 5.87 -31.77
C ALA A 63 -8.12 6.55 -30.42
N LYS A 64 -9.41 6.71 -30.10
CA LYS A 64 -9.85 7.24 -28.80
C LYS A 64 -9.42 6.34 -27.65
N LEU A 65 -9.63 5.03 -27.78
CA LEU A 65 -9.24 4.05 -26.76
C LEU A 65 -7.72 4.03 -26.59
N ALA A 66 -6.95 4.07 -27.68
CA ALA A 66 -5.50 4.15 -27.61
C ALA A 66 -5.02 5.42 -26.88
N ALA A 67 -5.64 6.57 -27.13
CA ALA A 67 -5.35 7.80 -26.42
C ALA A 67 -5.68 7.71 -24.92
N GLN A 68 -6.86 7.17 -24.58
CA GLN A 68 -7.26 6.94 -23.17
C GLN A 68 -6.30 6.00 -22.45
N ARG A 69 -5.93 4.87 -23.08
CA ARG A 69 -4.93 3.93 -22.54
C ARG A 69 -3.58 4.60 -22.33
N GLN A 70 -3.15 5.45 -23.27
CA GLN A 70 -1.88 6.16 -23.15
C GLN A 70 -1.89 7.18 -22.00
N GLU A 71 -3.03 7.84 -21.78
CA GLU A 71 -3.26 8.74 -20.65
C GLU A 71 -3.29 7.98 -19.33
N GLU A 72 -4.06 6.88 -19.24
CA GLU A 72 -4.08 5.98 -18.08
C GLU A 72 -2.68 5.48 -17.74
N LEU A 73 -1.91 5.01 -18.72
CA LEU A 73 -0.54 4.55 -18.52
C LEU A 73 0.39 5.66 -18.01
N LYS A 74 0.21 6.90 -18.47
CA LYS A 74 0.97 8.04 -17.94
C LYS A 74 0.56 8.36 -16.51
N GLY A 75 -0.74 8.33 -16.21
CA GLY A 75 -1.30 8.50 -14.87
C GLY A 75 -0.75 7.45 -13.90
N SER A 76 -0.83 6.17 -14.25
CA SER A 76 -0.31 5.07 -13.42
C SER A 76 1.20 5.17 -13.19
N LYS A 77 1.98 5.60 -14.19
CA LYS A 77 3.42 5.84 -14.00
C LYS A 77 3.69 6.98 -13.03
N ALA A 78 2.97 8.09 -13.15
CA ALA A 78 3.10 9.24 -12.25
C ALA A 78 2.71 8.87 -10.81
N GLU A 79 1.63 8.11 -10.66
CA GLU A 79 1.18 7.60 -9.36
C GLU A 79 2.20 6.63 -8.75
N ALA A 80 2.75 5.70 -9.54
CA ALA A 80 3.80 4.79 -9.07
C ALA A 80 5.05 5.55 -8.61
N THR A 81 5.49 6.56 -9.36
CA THR A 81 6.60 7.42 -8.93
C THR A 81 6.28 8.13 -7.63
N LYS A 82 5.08 8.70 -7.50
CA LYS A 82 4.63 9.36 -6.28
C LYS A 82 4.62 8.42 -5.08
N ILE A 83 4.11 7.20 -5.23
CA ILE A 83 4.11 6.17 -4.18
C ILE A 83 5.54 5.86 -3.71
N VAL A 84 6.47 5.70 -4.65
CA VAL A 84 7.87 5.42 -4.32
C VAL A 84 8.53 6.59 -3.60
N ASP A 85 8.27 7.81 -4.03
CA ASP A 85 8.82 9.01 -3.39
C ASP A 85 8.24 9.25 -1.99
N ASP A 86 6.92 9.08 -1.83
CA ASP A 86 6.26 9.15 -0.53
C ASP A 86 6.77 8.06 0.42
N ALA A 87 6.96 6.83 -0.07
CA ALA A 87 7.54 5.74 0.71
C ALA A 87 8.99 6.03 1.14
N ARG A 88 9.81 6.61 0.25
CA ARG A 88 11.18 7.03 0.58
C ARG A 88 11.19 8.12 1.64
N LYS A 89 10.34 9.13 1.50
CA LYS A 89 10.23 10.23 2.46
C LYS A 89 9.79 9.71 3.84
N ASN A 90 8.72 8.92 3.88
CA ASN A 90 8.24 8.29 5.11
C ASN A 90 9.31 7.40 5.75
N GLY A 91 10.07 6.65 4.94
CA GLY A 91 11.18 5.83 5.41
C GLY A 91 12.33 6.66 6.02
N GLN A 92 12.67 7.80 5.41
CA GLN A 92 13.67 8.74 5.94
C GLN A 92 13.20 9.38 7.24
N ASP A 93 11.96 9.84 7.30
CA ASP A 93 11.36 10.43 8.50
C ASP A 93 11.31 9.41 9.65
N LEU A 94 10.90 8.18 9.36
CA LEU A 94 10.88 7.09 10.35
C LEU A 94 12.30 6.76 10.83
N ARG A 95 13.28 6.70 9.92
CA ARG A 95 14.68 6.48 10.30
C ARG A 95 15.20 7.58 11.22
N SER A 96 14.89 8.85 10.93
CA SER A 96 15.27 9.96 11.80
C SER A 96 14.66 9.79 13.19
N LYS A 97 13.35 9.54 13.26
CA LYS A 97 12.65 9.30 14.54
C LYS A 97 13.26 8.16 15.35
N ILE A 98 13.53 7.02 14.72
CA ILE A 98 14.16 5.87 15.39
C ILE A 98 15.53 6.26 15.98
N ILE A 99 16.33 7.04 15.24
CA ILE A 99 17.64 7.48 15.72
C ILE A 99 17.50 8.47 16.88
N ASP A 100 16.57 9.42 16.78
CA ASP A 100 16.31 10.41 17.82
C ASP A 100 15.79 9.74 19.11
N ASP A 101 14.86 8.80 18.98
CA ASP A 101 14.34 8.00 20.09
C ASP A 101 15.45 7.16 20.73
N ALA A 102 16.28 6.49 19.92
CA ALA A 102 17.42 5.73 20.43
C ALA A 102 18.44 6.60 21.19
N HIS A 103 18.68 7.84 20.74
CA HIS A 103 19.53 8.78 21.45
C HIS A 103 18.91 9.24 22.78
N ASN A 104 17.59 9.45 22.82
CA ASN A 104 16.87 9.80 24.04
C ASN A 104 16.88 8.65 25.06
N ASP A 105 16.67 7.42 24.59
CA ASP A 105 16.74 6.21 25.42
C ASP A 105 18.15 6.02 25.97
N ALA A 106 19.17 6.15 25.13
CA ALA A 106 20.57 6.05 25.56
C ALA A 106 20.92 7.10 26.62
N ARG A 107 20.45 8.34 26.47
CA ARG A 107 20.61 9.40 27.47
C ARG A 107 19.91 9.03 28.78
N THR A 108 18.68 8.55 28.71
CA THR A 108 17.90 8.14 29.88
C THR A 108 18.59 7.01 30.64
N ILE A 109 19.11 6.01 29.92
CA ILE A 109 19.88 4.91 30.51
C ILE A 109 21.16 5.43 31.17
N GLN A 110 21.88 6.35 30.53
CA GLN A 110 23.10 6.94 31.09
C GLN A 110 22.81 7.72 32.38
N GLU A 111 21.75 8.54 32.39
CA GLU A 111 21.34 9.28 33.57
C GLU A 111 20.91 8.34 34.71
N GLN A 112 20.18 7.26 34.40
CA GLN A 112 19.81 6.26 35.39
C GLN A 112 21.05 5.56 35.95
N ALA A 113 21.98 5.13 35.09
CA ALA A 113 23.23 4.49 35.52
C ALA A 113 24.08 5.41 36.40
N GLN A 114 24.11 6.72 36.12
CA GLN A 114 24.78 7.71 36.98
C GLN A 114 24.11 7.83 38.35
N ARG A 115 22.77 7.86 38.39
CA ARG A 115 22.01 7.87 39.66
C ARG A 115 22.27 6.62 40.47
N ASP A 116 22.21 5.45 39.83
CA ASP A 116 22.45 4.16 40.48
C ASP A 116 23.90 4.06 41.00
N ALA A 117 24.87 4.55 40.23
CA ALA A 117 26.28 4.58 40.65
C ALA A 117 26.51 5.51 41.86
N GLU A 118 25.87 6.67 41.88
CA GLU A 118 25.96 7.60 43.03
C GLU A 118 25.30 6.99 44.28
N GLN A 119 24.14 6.34 44.13
CA GLN A 119 23.49 5.65 45.23
C GLN A 119 24.36 4.50 45.76
N ALA A 120 24.90 3.65 44.88
CA ALA A 120 25.80 2.57 45.27
C ALA A 120 27.05 3.08 46.00
N ARG A 121 27.59 4.23 45.58
CA ARG A 121 28.71 4.89 46.27
C ARG A 121 28.34 5.33 47.68
N GLN A 122 27.16 5.92 47.87
CA GLN A 122 26.67 6.33 49.18
C GLN A 122 26.44 5.13 50.10
N ASP A 123 25.85 4.05 49.58
CA ASP A 123 25.63 2.81 50.31
C ASP A 123 26.97 2.16 50.71
N ALA A 124 27.95 2.12 49.81
CA ALA A 124 29.29 1.61 50.12
C ALA A 124 30.01 2.45 51.19
N LEU A 125 29.89 3.79 51.13
CA LEU A 125 30.45 4.68 52.16
C LEU A 125 29.77 4.48 53.52
N LYS A 126 28.45 4.24 53.53
CA LYS A 126 27.72 3.95 54.76
C LYS A 126 28.16 2.61 55.36
N GLY A 127 28.24 1.56 54.55
CA GLY A 127 28.73 0.25 54.99
C GLY A 127 30.16 0.33 55.54
N ALA A 128 31.07 1.06 54.87
CA ALA A 128 32.43 1.25 55.37
C ALA A 128 32.48 1.99 56.72
N LYS A 129 31.58 2.96 56.97
CA LYS A 129 31.48 3.62 58.27
C LYS A 129 31.00 2.66 59.35
N ASP A 130 30.01 1.83 59.05
CA ASP A 130 29.49 0.83 59.97
C ASP A 130 30.56 -0.22 60.32
N ASP A 131 31.34 -0.67 59.33
CA ASP A 131 32.48 -1.58 59.54
C ASP A 131 33.56 -0.97 60.43
N VAL A 132 33.91 0.30 60.22
CA VAL A 132 34.88 1.02 61.06
C VAL A 132 34.37 1.20 62.49
N ALA A 133 33.08 1.50 62.67
CA ALA A 133 32.46 1.60 63.99
C ALA A 133 32.51 0.27 64.74
N ASN A 134 32.15 -0.83 64.07
CA ASN A 134 32.21 -2.17 64.62
C ASN A 134 33.64 -2.58 65.01
N LEU A 135 34.62 -2.31 64.14
CA LEU A 135 36.03 -2.58 64.43
C LEU A 135 36.53 -1.76 65.62
N SER A 136 36.12 -0.50 65.74
CA SER A 136 36.49 0.36 66.85
C SER A 136 35.93 -0.15 68.19
N ILE A 137 34.68 -0.61 68.20
CA ILE A 137 34.04 -1.25 69.37
C ILE A 137 34.77 -2.56 69.73
N GLU A 138 35.16 -3.37 68.74
CA GLU A 138 35.90 -4.61 68.99
C GLU A 138 37.28 -4.34 69.60
N ILE A 139 38.01 -3.35 69.09
CA ILE A 139 39.31 -2.92 69.63
C ILE A 139 39.15 -2.40 71.06
N ALA A 140 38.18 -1.50 71.31
CA ALA A 140 37.90 -0.97 72.63
C ALA A 140 37.54 -2.10 73.62
N SER A 141 36.72 -3.06 73.20
CA SER A 141 36.34 -4.23 74.00
C SER A 141 37.55 -5.12 74.33
N LYS A 142 38.46 -5.35 73.36
CA LYS A 142 39.70 -6.11 73.60
C LYS A 142 40.67 -5.37 74.50
N LEU A 143 40.77 -4.05 74.39
CA LEU A 143 41.63 -3.21 75.22
C LEU A 143 41.13 -3.23 76.67
N ILE A 144 39.84 -2.98 76.91
CA ILE A 144 39.21 -3.05 78.25
C ILE A 144 39.44 -4.44 78.87
N LYS A 145 39.22 -5.53 78.12
CA LYS A 145 39.50 -6.89 78.60
C LYS A 145 40.97 -7.15 78.97
N LYS A 146 41.92 -6.45 78.34
CA LYS A 146 43.36 -6.61 78.57
C LYS A 146 43.87 -5.72 79.70
N GLN A 147 43.29 -4.54 79.89
CA GLN A 147 43.62 -3.63 80.97
C GLN A 147 42.98 -4.01 82.31
N LEU A 148 41.85 -4.73 82.31
CA LEU A 148 41.18 -5.14 83.55
C LEU A 148 42.11 -5.98 84.44
N ASN A 149 42.63 -5.36 85.50
CA ASN A 149 43.31 -6.03 86.60
C ASN A 149 42.37 -6.07 87.82
N ALA A 150 42.68 -6.91 88.82
CA ALA A 150 41.80 -7.11 89.98
C ALA A 150 41.44 -5.81 90.73
N ASP A 151 42.29 -4.78 90.64
CA ASP A 151 42.09 -3.46 91.28
C ASP A 151 41.07 -2.58 90.53
N ASP A 152 41.04 -2.58 89.20
CA ASP A 152 40.06 -1.81 88.39
C ASP A 152 38.63 -2.33 88.56
N GLN A 153 38.50 -3.61 88.92
CA GLN A 153 37.22 -4.26 89.15
C GLN A 153 36.54 -3.78 90.45
N GLN A 154 37.32 -3.35 91.45
CA GLN A 154 36.79 -2.69 92.66
C GLN A 154 36.33 -1.26 92.38
N GLU A 155 37.12 -0.48 91.62
CA GLU A 155 36.77 0.91 91.27
C GLU A 155 35.52 1.00 90.37
N LEU A 156 35.33 0.01 89.46
CA LEU A 156 34.10 -0.12 88.67
C LEU A 156 32.86 -0.43 89.55
N ILE A 157 33.00 -1.27 90.57
CA ILE A 157 31.90 -1.59 91.51
C ILE A 157 31.55 -0.36 92.35
N ASP A 158 32.56 0.35 92.86
CA ASP A 158 32.35 1.57 93.65
C ASP A 158 31.69 2.67 92.81
N SER A 159 32.11 2.87 91.55
CA SER A 159 31.47 3.84 90.64
C SER A 159 30.03 3.49 90.26
N TYR A 160 29.69 2.19 90.17
CA TYR A 160 28.32 1.73 89.93
C TYR A 160 27.43 1.96 91.16
N ILE A 161 27.96 1.72 92.36
CA ILE A 161 27.27 1.99 93.62
C ILE A 161 27.06 3.50 93.80
N GLU A 162 28.05 4.34 93.48
CA GLU A 162 27.94 5.80 93.56
C GLU A 162 26.96 6.37 92.51
N GLY A 163 26.94 5.82 91.30
CA GLY A 163 25.96 6.18 90.25
C GLY A 163 24.51 5.82 90.59
N LEU A 164 24.29 4.73 91.35
CA LEU A 164 22.97 4.35 91.86
C LEU A 164 22.51 5.25 93.02
N VAL A 165 23.42 5.65 93.91
CA VAL A 165 23.11 6.58 95.03
C VAL A 165 22.76 7.97 94.51
N LYS A 166 23.37 8.42 93.40
CA LYS A 166 23.13 9.75 92.82
C LYS A 166 21.78 9.88 92.10
N HIS A 167 21.07 8.79 91.84
CA HIS A 167 19.77 8.77 91.17
C HIS A 167 18.58 8.62 92.14
N GLU A 168 18.84 8.53 93.45
CA GLU A 168 17.83 8.39 94.52
C GLU A 168 17.73 9.66 95.42
N SER A 169 18.26 10.80 94.96
CA SER A 169 17.99 12.15 95.52
C SER A 169 17.35 13.04 94.46
#